data_AF-A0AAE0M660-F1
#
_entry.id   AF-A0AAE0M660-F1
#
_cell.length_a   1.000
_cell.length_b   1.000
_cell.length_c   1.000
_cell.angle_alpha   90.00
_cell.angle_beta   90.00
_cell.angle_gamma   90.00
#
_symmetry.space_group_name_H-M   'P 1'
#
loop_
_entity.id
_entity.type
_entity.pdbx_description
1 polymer ?
#
loop_
_entity_poly.entity_id
_entity_poly.type
_entity_poly.pdbx_seq_one_letter_code
_entity_poly.pdbx_strand_id
1 'polypeptide(L)'
;MASNERPKRPHIDKEKLKEKFDTSHFDINAIIRGAQLTLVGAHRALQNPGIFTSQHYKQAAIAVAGGIAIRLLIAIPIIGIKVLLWAISLFYSLENATWDDKLVNGLGFVEEHVLQAPLFFMTLMRYFTPTLDTLFMDSIKWVDTTYVQKHKADDPSKLRGMYYPTLIQYSVRDGSTHSSSTAENVSMFLYRFARKGLISLVIFGASYLPLVGRFVLPAASFWTFHNAVGLGPASIIFGTGIVLPRRYLVIFLQSYFASRSLMRELLEPYFARIHFTKEEKKKWFRSREGLLFGFGIGFYILLRVPLLGVLIYGIAEASTAYLITKISDPPPPPSQVQEFKTSQTEWKDKHKFLSLSLANLDALIEEPPPYSPEDPFPSRSAR
;
A
#
# COMPACT_ATOMS: atom_id res chain seq x y z
N MET A 1 56.30 29.23 -22.82
CA MET A 1 55.09 28.53 -23.33
C MET A 1 54.42 27.85 -22.15
N ALA A 2 53.32 28.40 -21.65
CA ALA A 2 52.49 27.74 -20.63
C ALA A 2 51.07 27.64 -21.19
N SER A 3 50.63 26.41 -21.46
CA SER A 3 49.31 26.08 -22.00
C SER A 3 48.24 26.28 -20.94
N ASN A 4 47.30 27.16 -21.24
CA ASN A 4 46.18 27.52 -20.38
C ASN A 4 45.02 26.52 -20.61
N GLU A 5 45.04 25.38 -19.93
CA GLU A 5 43.93 24.43 -19.95
C GLU A 5 42.78 24.94 -19.07
N ARG A 6 41.73 25.46 -19.71
CA ARG A 6 40.48 25.79 -19.02
C ARG A 6 39.81 24.49 -18.55
N PRO A 7 39.28 24.42 -17.32
CA PRO A 7 38.60 23.23 -16.82
C PRO A 7 37.35 22.94 -17.66
N LYS A 8 37.27 21.72 -18.23
CA LYS A 8 36.10 21.22 -18.95
C LYS A 8 34.89 21.27 -18.02
N ARG A 9 33.86 22.05 -18.42
CA ARG A 9 32.58 22.10 -17.70
C ARG A 9 31.95 20.70 -17.70
N PRO A 10 31.39 20.22 -16.57
CA PRO A 10 30.73 18.92 -16.54
C PRO A 10 29.57 18.91 -17.54
N HIS A 11 29.57 17.93 -18.45
CA HIS A 11 28.53 17.75 -19.45
C HIS A 11 27.27 17.22 -18.75
N ILE A 12 26.35 18.13 -18.42
CA ILE A 12 25.08 17.79 -17.80
C ILE A 12 24.16 17.18 -18.88
N ASP A 13 23.90 15.89 -18.76
CA ASP A 13 22.96 15.14 -19.61
C ASP A 13 21.52 15.56 -19.29
N LYS A 14 20.96 16.41 -20.16
CA LYS A 14 19.64 17.02 -19.99
C LYS A 14 18.51 15.99 -20.02
N GLU A 15 18.69 14.87 -20.72
CA GLU A 15 17.67 13.83 -20.83
C GLU A 15 17.56 13.01 -19.55
N LYS A 16 18.70 12.57 -18.99
CA LYS A 16 18.75 11.91 -17.68
C LYS A 16 18.23 12.82 -16.56
N LEU A 17 18.43 14.13 -16.67
CA LEU A 17 17.82 15.07 -15.73
C LEU A 17 16.29 15.12 -15.91
N LYS A 18 15.79 15.29 -17.13
CA LYS A 18 14.34 15.30 -17.39
C LYS A 18 13.66 14.03 -16.88
N GLU A 19 14.24 12.86 -17.10
CA GLU A 19 13.74 11.58 -16.57
C GLU A 19 13.69 11.58 -15.03
N LYS A 20 14.73 12.08 -14.36
CA LYS A 20 14.75 12.17 -12.87
C LYS A 20 13.80 13.22 -12.29
N PHE A 21 13.39 14.19 -13.10
CA PHE A 21 12.39 15.20 -12.77
C PHE A 21 10.98 14.82 -13.26
N ASP A 22 10.82 13.67 -13.93
CA ASP A 22 9.50 13.22 -14.34
C ASP A 22 8.67 12.86 -13.10
N THR A 23 7.47 13.45 -13.05
CA THR A 23 6.47 13.29 -11.98
C THR A 23 5.21 12.62 -12.48
N SER A 24 5.20 12.18 -13.75
CA SER A 24 4.05 11.59 -14.42
C SER A 24 3.43 10.45 -13.62
N HIS A 25 4.24 9.61 -12.95
CA HIS A 25 3.78 8.49 -12.12
C HIS A 25 3.12 8.91 -10.80
N PHE A 26 3.41 10.10 -10.29
CA PHE A 26 2.94 10.65 -9.01
C PHE A 26 2.15 11.97 -9.21
N ASP A 27 1.19 11.94 -10.13
CA ASP A 27 0.27 13.06 -10.39
C ASP A 27 -0.78 13.22 -9.28
N ILE A 28 -1.03 14.47 -8.86
CA ILE A 28 -2.06 14.83 -7.88
C ILE A 28 -3.44 14.33 -8.30
N ASN A 29 -3.78 14.41 -9.59
CA ASN A 29 -5.06 13.90 -10.09
C ASN A 29 -5.19 12.39 -9.86
N ALA A 30 -4.09 11.65 -10.04
CA ALA A 30 -4.07 10.22 -9.74
C ALA A 30 -4.27 9.95 -8.24
N ILE A 31 -3.65 10.75 -7.36
CA ILE A 31 -3.83 10.64 -5.91
C ILE A 31 -5.28 10.89 -5.51
N ILE A 32 -5.88 11.98 -5.97
CA ILE A 32 -7.28 12.31 -5.70
C ILE A 32 -8.20 11.21 -6.22
N ARG A 33 -7.95 10.71 -7.43
CA ARG A 33 -8.71 9.61 -8.01
C ARG A 33 -8.58 8.32 -7.20
N GLY A 34 -7.38 8.01 -6.71
CA GLY A 34 -7.15 6.90 -5.79
C GLY A 34 -8.00 7.01 -4.52
N ALA A 35 -8.04 8.20 -3.91
CA ALA A 35 -8.85 8.44 -2.72
C ALA A 35 -10.37 8.34 -3.00
N GLN A 36 -10.82 8.79 -4.17
CA GLN A 36 -12.21 8.57 -4.61
C GLN A 36 -12.53 7.08 -4.75
N LEU A 37 -11.61 6.30 -5.33
CA LEU A 37 -11.76 4.86 -5.47
C LEU A 37 -11.74 4.13 -4.12
N THR A 38 -11.11 4.67 -3.08
CA THR A 38 -11.26 4.14 -1.71
C THR A 38 -12.73 4.17 -1.30
N LEU A 39 -13.41 5.30 -1.48
CA LEU A 39 -14.81 5.46 -1.06
C LEU A 39 -15.75 4.61 -1.92
N VAL A 40 -15.58 4.63 -3.24
CA VAL A 40 -16.38 3.83 -4.17
C VAL A 40 -16.15 2.33 -3.93
N GLY A 41 -14.88 1.92 -3.79
CA GLY A 41 -14.49 0.55 -3.49
C GLY A 41 -15.08 0.08 -2.16
N ALA A 42 -14.97 0.88 -1.10
CA ALA A 42 -15.54 0.56 0.21
C ALA A 42 -17.05 0.41 0.14
N HIS A 43 -17.74 1.34 -0.54
CA HIS A 43 -19.18 1.26 -0.74
C HIS A 43 -19.59 -0.01 -1.51
N ARG A 44 -18.86 -0.37 -2.57
CA ARG A 44 -19.08 -1.59 -3.34
C ARG A 44 -18.78 -2.86 -2.54
N ALA A 45 -17.71 -2.86 -1.75
CA ALA A 45 -17.37 -3.97 -0.86
C ALA A 45 -18.50 -4.22 0.16
N LEU A 46 -19.07 -3.17 0.75
CA LEU A 46 -20.20 -3.27 1.67
C LEU A 46 -21.49 -3.81 1.01
N GLN A 47 -21.63 -3.71 -0.31
CA GLN A 47 -22.74 -4.29 -1.06
C GLN A 47 -22.54 -5.77 -1.38
N ASN A 48 -21.34 -6.31 -1.23
CA ASN A 48 -21.05 -7.71 -1.51
C ASN A 48 -21.59 -8.59 -0.38
N PRO A 49 -22.63 -9.43 -0.59
CA PRO A 49 -23.11 -10.32 0.47
C PRO A 49 -22.07 -11.39 0.85
N GLY A 50 -21.13 -11.70 -0.06
CA GLY A 50 -20.09 -12.71 0.13
C GLY A 50 -19.05 -12.34 1.20
N ILE A 51 -18.86 -11.05 1.51
CA ILE A 51 -17.91 -10.66 2.58
C ILE A 51 -18.47 -10.92 3.98
N PHE A 52 -19.79 -11.05 4.12
CA PHE A 52 -20.50 -11.19 5.39
C PHE A 52 -20.91 -12.64 5.70
N THR A 53 -20.10 -13.62 5.30
CA THR A 53 -20.36 -15.02 5.62
C THR A 53 -19.93 -15.37 7.05
N SER A 54 -20.55 -16.42 7.61
CA SER A 54 -20.27 -16.87 8.98
C SER A 54 -18.81 -17.29 9.21
N GLN A 55 -18.10 -17.73 8.16
CA GLN A 55 -16.68 -18.05 8.24
C GLN A 55 -15.82 -16.78 8.40
N HIS A 56 -16.07 -15.76 7.58
CA HIS A 56 -15.35 -14.49 7.67
C HIS A 56 -15.61 -13.76 8.98
N TYR A 57 -16.84 -13.83 9.51
CA TYR A 57 -17.15 -13.26 10.82
C TYR A 57 -16.38 -13.92 11.98
N LYS A 58 -16.29 -15.26 11.99
CA LYS A 58 -15.51 -15.98 13.02
C LYS A 58 -14.04 -15.59 12.96
N GLN A 59 -13.49 -15.47 11.76
CA GLN A 59 -12.10 -15.08 11.54
C GLN A 59 -11.85 -13.61 11.91
N ALA A 60 -12.78 -12.72 11.56
CA ALA A 60 -12.75 -11.32 11.99
C ALA A 60 -12.79 -11.20 13.52
N ALA A 61 -13.62 -12.00 14.21
CA ALA A 61 -13.65 -12.02 15.67
C ALA A 61 -12.33 -12.48 16.29
N ILE A 62 -11.70 -13.53 15.75
CA ILE A 62 -10.37 -13.99 16.18
C ILE A 62 -9.32 -12.89 15.96
N ALA A 63 -9.35 -12.23 14.80
CA ALA A 63 -8.42 -11.15 14.49
C ALA A 63 -8.63 -9.92 15.38
N VAL A 64 -9.89 -9.57 15.74
CA VAL A 64 -10.18 -8.52 16.73
C VAL A 64 -9.64 -8.90 18.10
N ALA A 65 -9.87 -10.14 18.55
CA ALA A 65 -9.33 -10.63 19.82
C ALA A 65 -7.79 -10.60 19.84
N GLY A 66 -7.14 -11.03 18.76
CA GLY A 66 -5.69 -10.96 18.59
C GLY A 66 -5.18 -9.52 18.61
N GLY A 67 -5.85 -8.59 17.91
CA GLY A 67 -5.54 -7.17 17.93
C GLY A 67 -5.66 -6.55 19.32
N ILE A 68 -6.69 -6.93 20.11
CA ILE A 68 -6.84 -6.51 21.50
C ILE A 68 -5.70 -7.07 22.36
N ALA A 69 -5.40 -8.37 22.26
CA ALA A 69 -4.33 -9.01 23.03
C ALA A 69 -2.96 -8.36 22.76
N ILE A 70 -2.66 -8.09 21.50
CA ILE A 70 -1.45 -7.39 21.08
C ILE A 70 -1.41 -5.97 21.65
N ARG A 71 -2.51 -5.21 21.53
CA ARG A 71 -2.58 -3.85 22.07
C ARG A 71 -2.34 -3.83 23.58
N LEU A 72 -2.85 -4.83 24.30
CA LEU A 72 -2.57 -5.01 25.72
C LEU A 72 -1.09 -5.32 25.96
N LEU A 73 -0.48 -6.22 25.19
CA LEU A 73 0.94 -6.57 25.31
C LEU A 73 1.87 -5.36 25.17
N ILE A 74 1.58 -4.44 24.24
CA ILE A 74 2.37 -3.21 24.05
C ILE A 74 2.07 -2.17 25.13
N ALA A 75 0.82 -2.12 25.59
CA ALA A 75 0.43 -1.24 26.69
C ALA A 75 1.12 -1.64 28.01
N ILE A 76 1.49 -2.92 28.20
CA ILE A 76 2.13 -3.40 29.45
C ILE A 76 3.41 -2.61 29.77
N PRO A 77 4.41 -2.46 28.88
CA PRO A 77 5.59 -1.62 29.15
C PRO A 77 5.23 -0.17 29.50
N ILE A 78 4.27 0.44 28.80
CA ILE A 78 3.86 1.83 29.02
C ILE A 78 3.19 1.97 30.40
N ILE A 79 2.29 1.05 30.73
CA ILE A 79 1.64 0.98 32.03
C ILE A 79 2.67 0.71 33.12
N GLY A 80 3.64 -0.17 32.88
CA GLY A 80 4.74 -0.46 33.80
C GLY A 80 5.57 0.78 34.10
N ILE A 81 5.91 1.58 33.09
CA ILE A 81 6.61 2.86 33.28
C ILE A 81 5.74 3.83 34.09
N LYS A 82 4.44 3.93 33.80
CA LYS A 82 3.50 4.78 34.56
C LYS A 82 3.40 4.36 36.03
N VAL A 83 3.30 3.05 36.29
CA VAL A 83 3.26 2.51 37.66
C VAL A 83 4.58 2.74 38.38
N LEU A 84 5.72 2.61 37.69
CA LEU A 84 7.04 2.91 38.25
C LEU A 84 7.17 4.40 38.60
N LEU A 85 6.75 5.30 37.71
CA LEU A 85 6.76 6.74 37.96
C LEU A 85 5.82 7.12 39.12
N TRP A 86 4.64 6.49 39.19
CA TRP A 86 3.73 6.63 40.32
C TRP A 86 4.34 6.10 41.63
N ALA A 87 5.04 4.97 41.60
CA ALA A 87 5.73 4.45 42.79
C ALA A 87 6.87 5.38 43.24
N ILE A 88 7.62 5.97 42.31
CA ILE A 88 8.65 6.97 42.61
C ILE A 88 8.04 8.26 43.16
N SER A 89 6.83 8.64 42.70
CA SER A 89 6.12 9.83 43.20
C SER A 89 5.71 9.73 44.67
N LEU A 90 5.64 8.51 45.22
CA LEU A 90 5.41 8.29 46.66
C LEU A 90 6.61 8.71 47.52
N PHE A 91 7.82 8.73 46.93
CA PHE A 91 9.06 9.04 47.64
C PHE A 91 9.63 10.43 47.26
N TYR A 92 9.27 10.97 46.10
CA TYR A 92 9.74 12.26 45.59
C TYR A 92 8.57 13.09 45.03
N SER A 93 8.48 14.38 45.37
CA SER A 93 7.46 15.27 44.82
C SER A 93 7.74 15.59 43.34
N LEU A 94 6.96 14.96 42.46
CA LEU A 94 7.04 15.15 41.00
C LEU A 94 6.15 16.30 40.48
N GLU A 95 5.57 17.11 41.36
CA GLU A 95 4.62 18.19 41.03
C GLU A 95 5.18 19.26 40.05
N ASN A 96 6.51 19.39 39.95
CA ASN A 96 7.17 20.29 38.99
C ASN A 96 7.73 19.58 37.74
N ALA A 97 7.59 18.26 37.63
CA ALA A 97 8.22 17.46 36.60
C ALA A 97 7.29 17.28 35.38
N THR A 98 7.30 18.25 34.46
CA THR A 98 6.67 18.15 33.11
C THR A 98 7.24 17.04 32.21
N TRP A 99 8.08 16.17 32.74
CA TRP A 99 8.77 15.09 32.03
C TRP A 99 7.90 13.85 31.84
N ASP A 100 6.94 13.57 32.74
CA ASP A 100 6.06 12.40 32.66
C ASP A 100 5.19 12.46 31.39
N ASP A 101 4.44 13.55 31.20
CA ASP A 101 3.62 13.75 30.01
C ASP A 101 4.45 13.76 28.71
N LYS A 102 5.67 14.30 28.74
CA LYS A 102 6.55 14.30 27.55
C LYS A 102 7.09 12.90 27.23
N LEU A 103 7.40 12.10 28.26
CA LEU A 103 7.87 10.71 28.09
C LEU A 103 6.74 9.80 27.62
N VAL A 104 5.56 9.87 28.24
CA VAL A 104 4.41 9.04 27.87
C VAL A 104 3.94 9.36 26.46
N ASN A 105 3.82 10.64 26.10
CA ASN A 105 3.46 11.05 24.74
C ASN A 105 4.58 10.72 23.73
N GLY A 106 5.85 10.81 24.14
CA GLY A 106 6.99 10.40 23.32
C GLY A 106 7.01 8.91 23.02
N LEU A 107 6.70 8.06 24.00
CA LEU A 107 6.60 6.61 23.84
C LEU A 107 5.44 6.22 22.91
N GLY A 108 4.27 6.83 23.09
CA GLY A 108 3.14 6.64 22.16
C GLY A 108 3.50 7.07 20.73
N PHE A 109 4.22 8.18 20.57
CA PHE A 109 4.72 8.61 19.26
C PHE A 109 5.74 7.63 18.68
N VAL A 110 6.66 7.08 19.48
CA VAL A 110 7.64 6.09 19.00
C VAL A 110 6.94 4.80 18.59
N GLU A 111 6.00 4.30 19.38
CA GLU A 111 5.21 3.11 19.06
C GLU A 111 4.41 3.28 17.76
N GLU A 112 3.60 4.34 17.71
CA GLU A 112 2.67 4.56 16.61
C GLU A 112 3.41 5.01 15.35
N HIS A 113 4.39 5.90 15.50
CA HIS A 113 4.99 6.60 14.36
C HIS A 113 6.37 6.12 13.93
N VAL A 114 7.24 5.75 14.87
CA VAL A 114 8.61 5.33 14.56
C VAL A 114 8.68 3.82 14.31
N LEU A 115 8.05 3.03 15.18
CA LEU A 115 8.02 1.59 15.11
C LEU A 115 6.92 1.10 14.16
N GLN A 116 5.87 1.89 13.88
CA GLN A 116 4.74 1.48 13.02
C GLN A 116 4.07 0.20 13.51
N ALA A 117 3.94 0.06 14.84
CA ALA A 117 3.41 -1.14 15.47
C ALA A 117 2.04 -1.57 14.89
N PRO A 118 1.05 -0.68 14.65
CA PRO A 118 -0.24 -1.07 14.09
C PRO A 118 -0.14 -1.81 12.74
N LEU A 119 0.72 -1.34 11.83
CA LEU A 119 0.89 -1.97 10.52
C LEU A 119 1.59 -3.31 10.64
N PHE A 120 2.60 -3.42 11.49
CA PHE A 120 3.27 -4.68 11.76
C PHE A 120 2.30 -5.78 12.15
N PHE A 121 1.37 -5.46 13.05
CA PHE A 121 0.38 -6.44 13.49
C PHE A 121 -0.60 -6.78 12.40
N MET A 122 -1.02 -5.80 11.58
CA MET A 122 -1.85 -6.08 10.41
C MET A 122 -1.16 -7.07 9.46
N THR A 123 0.11 -6.82 9.11
CA THR A 123 0.87 -7.74 8.25
C THR A 123 1.08 -9.09 8.91
N LEU A 124 1.31 -9.12 10.23
CA LEU A 124 1.53 -10.35 10.99
C LEU A 124 0.26 -11.21 11.01
N MET A 125 -0.93 -10.61 11.20
CA MET A 125 -2.22 -11.30 11.23
C MET A 125 -2.50 -12.07 9.94
N ARG A 126 -2.00 -11.59 8.79
CA ARG A 126 -2.14 -12.31 7.52
C ARG A 126 -1.54 -13.71 7.53
N TYR A 127 -0.44 -13.92 8.25
CA TYR A 127 0.16 -15.27 8.37
C TYR A 127 -0.70 -16.22 9.21
N PHE A 128 -1.59 -15.67 10.05
CA PHE A 128 -2.47 -16.43 10.94
C PHE A 128 -3.90 -16.57 10.39
N THR A 129 -4.30 -15.78 9.40
CA THR A 129 -5.65 -15.80 8.80
C THR A 129 -5.58 -15.92 7.28
N PRO A 130 -5.72 -17.12 6.68
CA PRO A 130 -5.68 -17.37 5.22
C PRO A 130 -6.93 -16.86 4.47
N THR A 131 -7.62 -15.88 5.04
CA THR A 131 -9.00 -15.48 4.73
C THR A 131 -9.06 -14.31 3.77
N LEU A 132 -7.95 -13.58 3.65
CA LEU A 132 -7.82 -12.40 2.82
C LEU A 132 -7.81 -12.77 1.34
N ASP A 133 -7.15 -13.89 1.02
CA ASP A 133 -7.12 -14.42 -0.34
C ASP A 133 -8.51 -14.87 -0.83
N THR A 134 -9.28 -15.53 0.05
CA THR A 134 -10.64 -15.95 -0.26
C THR A 134 -11.58 -14.74 -0.37
N LEU A 135 -11.48 -13.77 0.54
CA LEU A 135 -12.23 -12.50 0.47
C LEU A 135 -11.94 -11.73 -0.83
N PHE A 136 -10.68 -11.67 -1.24
CA PHE A 136 -10.28 -11.06 -2.51
C PHE A 136 -10.96 -11.76 -3.69
N MET A 137 -10.88 -13.09 -3.77
CA MET A 137 -11.46 -13.87 -4.86
C MET A 137 -12.99 -13.80 -4.90
N ASP A 138 -13.66 -13.87 -3.75
CA ASP A 138 -15.12 -13.71 -3.65
C ASP A 138 -15.56 -12.31 -4.07
N SER A 139 -14.74 -11.30 -3.78
CA SER A 139 -14.97 -9.92 -4.21
C SER A 139 -14.80 -9.76 -5.72
N ILE A 140 -13.76 -10.35 -6.32
CA ILE A 140 -13.60 -10.38 -7.78
C ILE A 140 -14.81 -11.05 -8.46
N LYS A 141 -15.25 -12.21 -7.94
CA LYS A 141 -16.42 -12.94 -8.45
C LYS A 141 -17.68 -12.07 -8.43
N TRP A 142 -17.90 -11.35 -7.33
CA TRP A 142 -19.05 -10.46 -7.19
C TRP A 142 -18.96 -9.26 -8.13
N VAL A 143 -17.77 -8.69 -8.32
CA VAL A 143 -17.52 -7.59 -9.27
C VAL A 143 -17.83 -8.03 -10.71
N ASP A 144 -17.37 -9.20 -11.13
CA ASP A 144 -17.67 -9.74 -12.46
C ASP A 144 -19.16 -10.03 -12.64
N THR A 145 -19.80 -10.63 -11.64
CA THR A 145 -21.26 -10.90 -11.69
C THR A 145 -22.05 -9.61 -11.81
N THR A 146 -21.69 -8.58 -11.04
CA THR A 146 -22.34 -7.26 -11.07
C THR A 146 -22.08 -6.55 -12.40
N TYR A 147 -20.88 -6.70 -12.96
CA TYR A 147 -20.53 -6.12 -14.26
C TYR A 147 -21.38 -6.73 -15.38
N VAL A 148 -21.49 -8.06 -15.45
CA VAL A 148 -22.34 -8.74 -16.44
C VAL A 148 -23.80 -8.34 -16.25
N GLN A 149 -24.27 -8.20 -15.01
CA GLN A 149 -25.64 -7.75 -14.74
C GLN A 149 -25.91 -6.31 -15.21
N LYS A 150 -24.95 -5.41 -15.02
CA LYS A 150 -25.05 -4.00 -15.43
C LYS A 150 -25.07 -3.87 -16.96
N HIS A 151 -24.32 -4.70 -17.67
CA HIS A 151 -24.15 -4.62 -19.13
C HIS A 151 -24.95 -5.69 -19.89
N LYS A 152 -26.03 -6.22 -19.31
CA LYS A 152 -26.89 -7.23 -19.96
C LYS A 152 -27.49 -6.76 -21.29
N ALA A 153 -27.68 -5.46 -21.45
CA ALA A 153 -28.27 -4.86 -22.63
C ALA A 153 -27.22 -4.39 -23.66
N ASP A 154 -25.94 -4.49 -23.32
CA ASP A 154 -24.84 -4.02 -24.16
C ASP A 154 -24.32 -5.15 -25.07
N ASP A 155 -23.59 -4.78 -26.11
CA ASP A 155 -23.02 -5.71 -27.08
C ASP A 155 -21.95 -6.61 -26.43
N PRO A 156 -22.14 -7.95 -26.37
CA PRO A 156 -21.19 -8.86 -25.76
C PRO A 156 -19.77 -8.76 -26.34
N SER A 157 -19.63 -8.42 -27.62
CA SER A 157 -18.32 -8.32 -28.29
C SER A 157 -17.46 -7.15 -27.80
N LYS A 158 -18.07 -6.17 -27.10
CA LYS A 158 -17.41 -4.97 -26.58
C LYS A 158 -17.20 -5.01 -25.07
N LEU A 159 -17.62 -6.09 -24.41
CA LEU A 159 -17.46 -6.21 -22.96
C LEU A 159 -16.06 -6.71 -22.61
N ARG A 160 -15.54 -6.21 -21.50
CA ARG A 160 -14.27 -6.71 -20.97
C ARG A 160 -14.36 -8.19 -20.63
N GLY A 161 -13.23 -8.88 -20.69
CA GLY A 161 -13.09 -10.23 -20.14
C GLY A 161 -13.35 -10.30 -18.63
N MET A 162 -13.74 -11.48 -18.16
CA MET A 162 -13.92 -11.78 -16.74
C MET A 162 -12.58 -12.02 -16.04
N TYR A 163 -12.44 -11.59 -14.78
CA TYR A 163 -11.23 -11.79 -13.97
C TYR A 163 -11.29 -13.09 -13.18
N TYR A 164 -12.45 -13.41 -12.58
CA TYR A 164 -12.58 -14.57 -11.69
C TYR A 164 -12.25 -15.90 -12.39
N PRO A 165 -12.84 -16.24 -13.56
CA PRO A 165 -12.66 -17.56 -14.17
C PRO A 165 -11.22 -17.82 -14.65
N THR A 166 -10.47 -16.77 -14.97
CA THR A 166 -9.07 -16.88 -15.38
C THR A 166 -8.15 -16.89 -14.16
N LEU A 167 -8.39 -16.04 -13.16
CA LEU A 167 -7.57 -15.99 -11.94
C LEU A 167 -7.57 -17.30 -11.15
N ILE A 168 -8.67 -18.06 -11.12
CA ILE A 168 -8.70 -19.37 -10.45
C ILE A 168 -7.79 -20.42 -11.10
N GLN A 169 -7.41 -20.23 -12.37
CA GLN A 169 -6.55 -21.17 -13.10
C GLN A 169 -5.08 -21.02 -12.72
N TYR A 170 -4.71 -19.90 -12.09
CA TYR A 170 -3.34 -19.65 -11.66
C TYR A 170 -3.04 -20.36 -10.35
N SER A 171 -1.89 -21.04 -10.29
CA SER A 171 -1.37 -21.53 -9.03
C SER A 171 -0.97 -20.36 -8.13
N VAL A 172 -1.21 -20.49 -6.83
CA VAL A 172 -0.83 -19.49 -5.84
C VAL A 172 0.58 -19.79 -5.34
N ARG A 173 1.50 -18.83 -5.48
CA ARG A 173 2.85 -18.88 -4.90
C ARG A 173 3.09 -17.68 -4.01
N ASP A 174 3.69 -17.89 -2.84
CA ASP A 174 4.12 -16.77 -1.99
C ASP A 174 5.26 -16.03 -2.71
N GLY A 175 4.99 -14.79 -3.13
CA GLY A 175 5.90 -13.97 -3.93
C GLY A 175 7.12 -13.48 -3.16
N SER A 176 7.19 -13.73 -1.85
CA SER A 176 8.22 -13.18 -0.97
C SER A 176 9.35 -14.14 -0.58
N THR A 177 9.08 -15.45 -0.54
CA THR A 177 10.04 -16.47 -0.04
C THR A 177 10.21 -17.68 -0.95
N HIS A 178 9.36 -17.89 -1.96
CA HIS A 178 9.39 -19.11 -2.80
C HIS A 178 9.36 -20.44 -2.00
N SER A 179 9.04 -20.37 -0.70
CA SER A 179 9.04 -21.47 0.27
C SER A 179 7.62 -21.65 0.82
N SER A 180 7.22 -22.89 1.09
CA SER A 180 5.91 -23.24 1.66
C SER A 180 5.87 -23.17 3.19
N SER A 181 6.98 -22.85 3.86
CA SER A 181 7.07 -22.86 5.32
C SER A 181 6.62 -21.53 5.94
N THR A 182 5.47 -21.53 6.63
CA THR A 182 4.93 -20.36 7.35
C THR A 182 5.91 -19.80 8.38
N ALA A 183 6.68 -20.65 9.08
CA ALA A 183 7.63 -20.21 10.11
C ALA A 183 8.82 -19.45 9.51
N GLU A 184 9.28 -19.87 8.33
CA GLU A 184 10.35 -19.16 7.60
C GLU A 184 9.86 -17.78 7.14
N ASN A 185 8.63 -17.69 6.62
CA ASN A 185 8.05 -16.44 6.16
C ASN A 185 7.85 -15.45 7.31
N VAL A 186 7.38 -15.93 8.47
CA VAL A 186 7.22 -15.12 9.69
C VAL A 186 8.57 -14.63 10.22
N SER A 187 9.58 -15.50 10.33
CA SER A 187 10.90 -15.09 10.84
C SER A 187 11.59 -14.07 9.94
N MET A 188 11.48 -14.25 8.61
CA MET A 188 12.01 -13.29 7.64
C MET A 188 11.28 -11.95 7.69
N PHE A 189 9.96 -11.97 7.88
CA PHE A 189 9.16 -10.77 8.12
C PHE A 189 9.61 -10.04 9.40
N LEU A 190 9.73 -10.75 10.52
CA LEU A 190 10.19 -10.21 11.80
C LEU A 190 11.57 -9.56 11.68
N TYR A 191 12.53 -10.23 11.03
CA TYR A 191 13.87 -9.69 10.81
C TYR A 191 13.85 -8.39 9.97
N ARG A 192 13.10 -8.40 8.85
CA ARG A 192 12.96 -7.21 7.98
C ARG A 192 12.34 -6.04 8.74
N PHE A 193 11.34 -6.33 9.58
CA PHE A 193 10.68 -5.32 10.38
C PHE A 193 11.59 -4.77 11.47
N ALA A 194 12.25 -5.64 12.25
CA ALA A 194 13.20 -5.25 13.29
C ALA A 194 14.34 -4.40 12.72
N ARG A 195 14.92 -4.79 11.58
CA ARG A 195 15.97 -4.02 10.89
C ARG A 195 15.47 -2.61 10.51
N LYS A 196 14.25 -2.48 9.98
CA LYS A 196 13.66 -1.18 9.66
C LYS A 196 13.40 -0.35 10.92
N GLY A 197 12.85 -0.96 11.97
CA GLY A 197 12.60 -0.31 13.25
C GLY A 197 13.88 0.25 13.86
N LEU A 198 14.97 -0.53 13.85
CA LEU A 198 16.29 -0.09 14.32
C LEU A 198 16.83 1.10 13.52
N ILE A 199 16.75 1.06 12.19
CA ILE A 199 17.17 2.19 11.34
C ILE A 199 16.33 3.44 11.67
N SER A 200 15.01 3.30 11.80
CA SER A 200 14.11 4.40 12.17
C SER A 200 14.45 4.98 13.55
N LEU A 201 14.76 4.13 14.53
CA LEU A 201 15.18 4.55 15.87
C LEU A 201 16.52 5.31 15.84
N VAL A 202 17.49 4.83 15.05
CA VAL A 202 18.79 5.51 14.88
C VAL A 202 18.60 6.88 14.23
N ILE A 203 17.79 6.99 13.17
CA ILE A 203 17.50 8.27 12.50
C ILE A 203 16.78 9.22 13.47
N PHE A 204 15.80 8.70 14.22
CA PHE A 204 15.07 9.47 15.22
C PHE A 204 16.01 9.98 16.32
N GLY A 205 16.87 9.13 16.87
CA GLY A 205 17.89 9.49 17.85
C GLY A 205 18.88 10.53 17.34
N ALA A 206 19.41 10.32 16.13
CA ALA A 206 20.32 11.27 15.46
C ALA A 206 19.66 12.64 15.21
N SER A 207 18.33 12.70 15.08
CA SER A 207 17.61 13.97 14.96
C SER A 207 17.69 14.84 16.22
N TYR A 208 18.03 14.28 17.39
CA TYR A 208 18.23 15.04 18.63
C TYR A 208 19.63 15.64 18.78
N LEU A 209 20.57 15.33 17.88
CA LEU A 209 21.90 15.91 17.94
C LEU A 209 21.85 17.44 17.79
N PRO A 210 22.56 18.20 18.65
CA PRO A 210 22.66 19.64 18.50
C PRO A 210 23.30 19.97 17.15
N LEU A 211 22.85 21.07 16.52
CA LEU A 211 23.29 21.59 15.21
C LEU A 211 22.89 20.75 13.99
N VAL A 212 23.17 19.44 13.97
CA VAL A 212 22.94 18.57 12.80
C VAL A 212 21.54 17.96 12.78
N GLY A 213 20.91 17.78 13.95
CA GLY A 213 19.65 17.06 14.10
C GLY A 213 18.46 17.64 13.32
N ARG A 214 18.48 18.95 13.01
CA ARG A 214 17.46 19.60 12.15
C ARG A 214 17.51 19.10 10.71
N PHE A 215 18.67 18.66 10.22
CA PHE A 215 18.86 18.20 8.85
C PHE A 215 18.73 16.68 8.70
N VAL A 216 18.95 15.91 9.78
CA VAL A 216 18.91 14.44 9.74
C VAL A 216 17.58 13.92 9.19
N LEU A 217 16.45 14.38 9.74
CA LEU A 217 15.14 13.95 9.28
C LEU A 217 14.91 14.36 7.82
N PRO A 218 14.94 15.64 7.42
CA PRO A 218 14.79 16.03 6.02
C PRO A 218 15.71 15.29 5.04
N ALA A 219 16.99 15.08 5.40
CA ALA A 219 17.96 14.40 4.55
C ALA A 219 17.65 12.89 4.40
N ALA A 220 17.39 12.19 5.50
CA ALA A 220 17.01 10.77 5.46
C ALA A 220 15.69 10.55 4.71
N SER A 221 14.77 11.49 4.88
CA SER A 221 13.47 11.51 4.23
C SER A 221 13.60 11.76 2.73
N PHE A 222 14.42 12.74 2.34
CA PHE A 222 14.75 12.99 0.95
C PHE A 222 15.39 11.77 0.30
N TRP A 223 16.39 11.16 0.96
CA TRP A 223 17.09 9.97 0.46
C TRP A 223 16.19 8.74 0.29
N THR A 224 15.14 8.62 1.09
CA THR A 224 14.18 7.51 0.92
C THR A 224 13.06 7.84 -0.08
N PHE A 225 12.62 9.10 -0.16
CA PHE A 225 11.44 9.51 -0.93
C PHE A 225 11.76 9.98 -2.35
N HIS A 226 12.98 10.46 -2.64
CA HIS A 226 13.32 10.96 -3.98
C HIS A 226 13.21 9.88 -5.06
N ASN A 227 13.52 8.62 -4.72
CA ASN A 227 13.35 7.50 -5.65
C ASN A 227 11.86 7.26 -5.96
N ALA A 228 10.96 7.58 -5.04
CA ALA A 228 9.52 7.41 -5.18
C ALA A 228 8.85 8.54 -5.97
N VAL A 229 9.17 9.80 -5.71
CA VAL A 229 8.40 10.93 -6.27
C VAL A 229 9.19 11.74 -7.31
N GLY A 230 10.47 11.41 -7.51
CA GLY A 230 11.36 12.17 -8.37
C GLY A 230 12.08 13.26 -7.58
N LEU A 231 13.14 13.82 -8.18
CA LEU A 231 14.00 14.79 -7.48
C LEU A 231 13.27 16.10 -7.19
N GLY A 232 12.45 16.60 -8.12
CA GLY A 232 11.77 17.89 -8.00
C GLY A 232 10.88 18.01 -6.75
N PRO A 233 9.80 17.22 -6.65
CA PRO A 233 8.89 17.32 -5.50
C PRO A 233 9.58 16.96 -4.19
N ALA A 234 10.50 15.99 -4.18
CA ALA A 234 11.26 15.64 -2.99
C ALA A 234 12.11 16.83 -2.50
N SER A 235 12.77 17.55 -3.39
CA SER A 235 13.55 18.74 -3.04
C SER A 235 12.66 19.85 -2.48
N ILE A 236 11.46 20.05 -3.03
CA ILE A 236 10.50 21.05 -2.52
C ILE A 236 10.00 20.65 -1.12
N ILE A 237 9.52 19.41 -0.95
CA ILE A 237 8.94 18.93 0.31
C ILE A 237 9.97 18.93 1.44
N PHE A 238 11.18 18.42 1.19
CA PHE A 238 12.20 18.33 2.24
C PHE A 238 13.06 19.58 2.36
N GLY A 239 13.15 20.42 1.31
CA GLY A 239 13.74 21.75 1.39
C GLY A 239 12.90 22.69 2.26
N THR A 240 11.58 22.73 2.03
CA THR A 240 10.64 23.43 2.93
C THR A 240 10.54 22.73 4.29
N GLY A 241 10.78 21.41 4.32
CA GLY A 241 10.91 20.59 5.51
C GLY A 241 11.95 21.08 6.52
N ILE A 242 12.94 21.87 6.11
CA ILE A 242 13.90 22.49 7.03
C ILE A 242 13.19 23.47 7.97
N VAL A 243 12.14 24.16 7.53
CA VAL A 243 11.39 25.15 8.30
C VAL A 243 10.18 24.53 9.02
N LEU A 244 9.65 23.42 8.49
CA LEU A 244 8.52 22.70 9.08
C LEU A 244 8.88 21.99 10.40
N PRO A 245 7.97 21.98 11.39
CA PRO A 245 8.16 21.18 12.59
C PRO A 245 8.34 19.69 12.27
N ARG A 246 9.35 19.06 12.90
CA ARG A 246 9.77 17.66 12.67
C ARG A 246 8.61 16.66 12.67
N ARG A 247 7.61 16.87 13.55
CA ARG A 247 6.43 16.02 13.68
C ARG A 247 5.67 15.84 12.37
N TYR A 248 5.53 16.89 11.57
CA TYR A 248 4.75 16.84 10.33
C TYR A 248 5.48 16.07 9.23
N LEU A 249 6.81 16.19 9.16
CA LEU A 249 7.61 15.40 8.24
C LEU A 249 7.51 13.91 8.56
N VAL A 250 7.61 13.55 9.85
CA VAL A 250 7.48 12.15 10.29
C VAL A 250 6.09 11.61 9.97
N ILE A 251 5.03 12.35 10.30
CA ILE A 251 3.64 11.96 9.99
C ILE A 251 3.45 11.77 8.47
N PHE A 252 3.96 12.69 7.66
CA PHE A 252 3.85 12.62 6.20
C PHE A 252 4.55 11.37 5.64
N LEU A 253 5.82 11.18 5.98
CA LEU A 253 6.62 10.05 5.51
C LEU A 253 6.04 8.73 5.94
N GLN A 254 5.61 8.66 7.19
CA GLN A 254 5.02 7.45 7.69
C GLN A 254 3.71 7.17 6.98
N SER A 255 2.85 8.17 6.76
CA SER A 255 1.61 7.98 6.00
C SER A 255 1.91 7.47 4.59
N TYR A 256 2.97 7.96 3.96
CA TYR A 256 3.46 7.47 2.67
C TYR A 256 3.94 6.01 2.73
N PHE A 257 4.88 5.68 3.61
CA PHE A 257 5.41 4.32 3.71
C PHE A 257 4.35 3.32 4.18
N ALA A 258 3.45 3.75 5.05
CA ALA A 258 2.29 3.00 5.51
C ALA A 258 1.36 2.66 4.36
N SER A 259 0.91 3.68 3.62
CA SER A 259 0.06 3.51 2.44
C SER A 259 0.71 2.58 1.42
N ARG A 260 2.01 2.78 1.13
CA ARG A 260 2.76 1.91 0.19
C ARG A 260 2.87 0.46 0.68
N SER A 261 3.06 0.25 1.98
CA SER A 261 3.17 -1.09 2.57
C SER A 261 1.82 -1.79 2.56
N LEU A 262 0.77 -1.08 2.98
CA LEU A 262 -0.61 -1.53 2.92
C LEU A 262 -0.99 -1.96 1.50
N MET A 263 -0.69 -1.14 0.48
CA MET A 263 -1.02 -1.51 -0.89
C MET A 263 -0.29 -2.74 -1.41
N ARG A 264 0.95 -2.95 -0.97
CA ARG A 264 1.69 -4.17 -1.32
C ARG A 264 1.05 -5.41 -0.70
N GLU A 265 0.50 -5.27 0.49
CA GLU A 265 -0.20 -6.37 1.18
C GLU A 265 -1.54 -6.66 0.53
N LEU A 266 -2.37 -5.64 0.34
CA LEU A 266 -3.72 -5.75 -0.26
C LEU A 266 -3.68 -6.25 -1.72
N LEU A 267 -2.60 -5.98 -2.45
CA LEU A 267 -2.45 -6.48 -3.83
C LEU A 267 -1.76 -7.84 -3.91
N GLU A 268 -1.31 -8.40 -2.80
CA GLU A 268 -0.56 -9.64 -2.85
C GLU A 268 -1.40 -10.84 -3.32
N PRO A 269 -2.71 -10.99 -3.01
CA PRO A 269 -3.52 -12.06 -3.61
C PRO A 269 -3.50 -12.05 -5.14
N TYR A 270 -3.44 -10.87 -5.75
CA TYR A 270 -3.30 -10.73 -7.20
C TYR A 270 -1.90 -11.17 -7.67
N PHE A 271 -0.83 -10.66 -7.04
CA PHE A 271 0.55 -10.96 -7.44
C PHE A 271 1.03 -12.38 -7.06
N ALA A 272 0.37 -13.03 -6.11
CA ALA A 272 0.62 -14.42 -5.76
C ALA A 272 0.11 -15.39 -6.84
N ARG A 273 -0.86 -14.95 -7.66
CA ARG A 273 -1.39 -15.70 -8.81
C ARG A 273 -0.67 -15.34 -10.08
N ILE A 274 -0.60 -14.04 -10.38
CA ILE A 274 0.09 -13.56 -11.56
C ILE A 274 1.55 -13.35 -11.19
N HIS A 275 2.37 -14.33 -11.53
CA HIS A 275 3.78 -14.41 -11.17
C HIS A 275 4.64 -13.36 -11.88
N PHE A 276 4.48 -12.09 -11.53
CA PHE A 276 5.35 -11.00 -11.97
C PHE A 276 6.76 -11.20 -11.39
N THR A 277 7.79 -10.98 -12.20
CA THR A 277 9.16 -10.86 -11.71
C THR A 277 9.30 -9.63 -10.81
N LYS A 278 10.38 -9.58 -10.02
CA LYS A 278 10.65 -8.43 -9.13
C LYS A 278 10.71 -7.10 -9.90
N GLU A 279 11.26 -7.13 -11.11
CA GLU A 279 11.36 -5.93 -11.96
C GLU A 279 10.01 -5.52 -12.54
N GLU A 280 9.24 -6.46 -13.08
CA GLU A 280 7.91 -6.15 -13.63
C GLU A 280 6.96 -5.66 -12.53
N LYS A 281 6.96 -6.29 -11.35
CA LYS A 281 6.18 -5.83 -10.18
C LYS A 281 6.60 -4.42 -9.78
N LYS A 282 7.92 -4.12 -9.74
CA LYS A 282 8.42 -2.78 -9.44
C LYS A 282 7.92 -1.74 -10.47
N LYS A 283 7.96 -2.06 -11.76
CA LYS A 283 7.45 -1.18 -12.84
C LYS A 283 5.95 -0.97 -12.75
N TRP A 284 5.19 -2.04 -12.48
CA TRP A 284 3.73 -1.98 -12.31
C TRP A 284 3.32 -1.07 -11.15
N PHE A 285 3.97 -1.21 -9.97
CA PHE A 285 3.71 -0.33 -8.83
C PHE A 285 4.13 1.11 -9.12
N ARG A 286 5.22 1.29 -9.87
CA ARG A 286 5.73 2.61 -10.24
C ARG A 286 4.75 3.34 -11.15
N SER A 287 4.28 2.71 -12.23
CA SER A 287 3.37 3.37 -13.20
C SER A 287 2.03 3.81 -12.57
N ARG A 288 1.62 3.17 -11.47
CA ARG A 288 0.37 3.44 -10.75
C ARG A 288 0.58 4.10 -9.38
N GLU A 289 1.78 4.62 -9.09
CA GLU A 289 2.19 5.01 -7.73
C GLU A 289 1.29 6.07 -7.10
N GLY A 290 0.95 7.14 -7.81
CA GLY A 290 0.07 8.19 -7.29
C GLY A 290 -1.33 7.68 -6.96
N LEU A 291 -1.93 6.85 -7.83
CA LEU A 291 -3.25 6.27 -7.60
C LEU A 291 -3.26 5.30 -6.43
N LEU A 292 -2.29 4.38 -6.38
CA LEU A 292 -2.15 3.42 -5.28
C LEU A 292 -1.90 4.14 -3.96
N PHE A 293 -1.10 5.21 -3.97
CA PHE A 293 -0.88 6.04 -2.78
C PHE A 293 -2.18 6.68 -2.29
N GLY A 294 -2.96 7.30 -3.18
CA GLY A 294 -4.27 7.89 -2.88
C GLY A 294 -5.27 6.88 -2.34
N PHE A 295 -5.32 5.68 -2.93
CA PHE A 295 -6.19 4.61 -2.47
C PHE A 295 -5.77 4.08 -1.10
N GLY A 296 -4.46 3.82 -0.93
CA GLY A 296 -3.89 3.28 0.29
C GLY A 296 -3.92 4.26 1.46
N ILE A 297 -3.77 5.57 1.23
CA ILE A 297 -3.87 6.57 2.30
C ILE A 297 -5.31 6.69 2.82
N GLY A 298 -6.30 6.55 1.94
CA GLY A 298 -7.71 6.50 2.33
C GLY A 298 -7.99 5.36 3.30
N PHE A 299 -7.61 4.13 2.95
CA PHE A 299 -7.76 2.98 3.86
C PHE A 299 -6.85 3.07 5.09
N TYR A 300 -5.65 3.63 4.98
CA TYR A 300 -4.77 3.86 6.13
C TYR A 300 -5.43 4.73 7.20
N ILE A 301 -6.12 5.81 6.79
CA ILE A 301 -6.86 6.68 7.71
C ILE A 301 -8.01 5.90 8.37
N LEU A 302 -8.77 5.13 7.58
CA LEU A 302 -9.87 4.31 8.12
C LEU A 302 -9.37 3.27 9.13
N LEU A 303 -8.25 2.60 8.83
CA LEU A 303 -7.65 1.56 9.67
C LEU A 303 -7.15 2.08 11.02
N ARG A 304 -6.87 3.38 11.14
CA ARG A 304 -6.50 4.01 12.42
C ARG A 304 -7.68 4.15 13.38
N VAL A 305 -8.92 3.96 12.94
CA VAL A 305 -10.08 3.97 13.83
C VAL A 305 -10.00 2.74 14.75
N PRO A 306 -9.86 2.93 16.08
CA PRO A 306 -9.73 1.82 17.01
C PRO A 306 -10.93 0.87 16.94
N LEU A 307 -10.70 -0.42 17.23
CA LEU A 307 -11.71 -1.50 17.27
C LEU A 307 -12.30 -1.92 15.91
N LEU A 308 -12.22 -1.08 14.87
CA LEU A 308 -12.74 -1.40 13.53
C LEU A 308 -11.67 -1.86 12.53
N GLY A 309 -10.38 -1.70 12.86
CA GLY A 309 -9.27 -1.95 11.92
C GLY A 309 -9.32 -3.30 11.20
N VAL A 310 -9.70 -4.39 11.88
CA VAL A 310 -9.80 -5.73 11.27
C VAL A 310 -10.94 -5.81 10.25
N LEU A 311 -12.12 -5.27 10.58
CA LEU A 311 -13.26 -5.24 9.66
C LEU A 311 -12.97 -4.34 8.46
N ILE A 312 -12.35 -3.18 8.72
CA ILE A 312 -11.92 -2.24 7.69
C ILE A 312 -10.88 -2.89 6.77
N TYR A 313 -10.01 -3.75 7.30
CA TYR A 313 -9.04 -4.48 6.48
C TYR A 313 -9.73 -5.45 5.51
N GLY A 314 -10.75 -6.20 5.96
CA GLY A 314 -11.57 -7.04 5.05
C GLY A 314 -12.28 -6.22 3.97
N ILE A 315 -12.80 -5.04 4.33
CA ILE A 315 -13.37 -4.09 3.37
C ILE A 315 -12.29 -3.58 2.40
N ALA A 316 -11.09 -3.28 2.89
CA ALA A 316 -9.97 -2.80 2.08
C ALA A 316 -9.52 -3.88 1.07
N GLU A 317 -9.47 -5.14 1.47
CA GLU A 317 -9.15 -6.28 0.60
C GLU A 317 -10.20 -6.44 -0.50
N ALA A 318 -11.48 -6.43 -0.13
CA ALA A 318 -12.59 -6.48 -1.09
C ALA A 318 -12.63 -5.26 -2.03
N SER A 319 -12.29 -4.08 -1.51
CA SER A 319 -12.16 -2.86 -2.32
C SER A 319 -10.98 -2.92 -3.26
N THR A 320 -9.91 -3.61 -2.88
CA THR A 320 -8.72 -3.81 -3.71
C THR A 320 -9.01 -4.76 -4.88
N ALA A 321 -9.85 -5.76 -4.67
CA ALA A 321 -10.41 -6.56 -5.76
C ALA A 321 -11.18 -5.68 -6.76
N TYR A 322 -12.03 -4.75 -6.30
CA TYR A 322 -12.66 -3.79 -7.22
C TYR A 322 -11.64 -2.90 -7.93
N LEU A 323 -10.65 -2.39 -7.19
CA LEU A 323 -9.59 -1.54 -7.73
C LEU A 323 -8.83 -2.23 -8.87
N ILE A 324 -8.48 -3.52 -8.74
CA ILE A 324 -7.68 -4.21 -9.76
C ILE A 324 -8.42 -4.25 -11.11
N THR A 325 -9.75 -4.40 -11.07
CA THR A 325 -10.59 -4.38 -12.28
C THR A 325 -10.69 -3.01 -12.94
N LYS A 326 -10.07 -1.98 -12.36
CA LYS A 326 -10.05 -0.60 -12.89
C LYS A 326 -8.69 -0.16 -13.39
N ILE A 327 -7.62 -0.81 -12.93
CA ILE A 327 -6.25 -0.35 -13.17
C ILE A 327 -5.37 -1.40 -13.85
N SER A 328 -5.90 -2.60 -14.08
CA SER A 328 -5.25 -3.69 -14.79
C SER A 328 -6.26 -4.37 -15.71
N ASP A 329 -5.81 -4.88 -16.83
CA ASP A 329 -6.64 -5.64 -17.77
C ASP A 329 -6.99 -7.02 -17.20
N PRO A 330 -8.08 -7.65 -17.67
CA PRO A 330 -8.41 -9.02 -17.29
C PRO A 330 -7.26 -9.96 -17.69
N PRO A 331 -6.78 -10.82 -16.77
CA PRO A 331 -5.68 -11.71 -17.07
C PRO A 331 -6.14 -12.81 -18.03
N PRO A 332 -5.31 -13.19 -19.03
CA PRO A 332 -5.62 -14.29 -19.92
C PRO A 332 -5.44 -15.64 -19.20
N PRO A 333 -5.75 -16.77 -19.84
CA PRO A 333 -5.35 -18.09 -19.37
C PRO A 333 -3.83 -18.18 -19.13
N PRO A 334 -3.36 -19.06 -18.21
CA PRO A 334 -1.94 -19.15 -17.85
C PRO A 334 -0.96 -19.37 -19.02
N SER A 335 -1.43 -19.93 -20.13
CA SER A 335 -0.64 -20.16 -21.36
C SER A 335 -0.17 -18.87 -22.05
N GLN A 336 -0.91 -17.76 -21.91
CA GLN A 336 -0.63 -16.49 -22.59
C GLN A 336 -0.17 -15.39 -21.62
N VAL A 337 0.17 -15.74 -20.38
CA VAL A 337 0.45 -14.78 -19.30
C VAL A 337 1.67 -13.89 -19.58
N GLN A 338 2.61 -14.32 -20.42
CA GLN A 338 3.87 -13.60 -20.58
C GLN A 338 3.69 -12.26 -21.31
N GLU A 339 2.91 -12.25 -22.39
CA GLU A 339 2.55 -11.03 -23.12
C GLU A 339 1.71 -10.10 -22.26
N PHE A 340 0.78 -10.68 -21.47
CA PHE A 340 0.02 -9.94 -20.48
C PHE A 340 0.92 -9.20 -19.49
N LYS A 341 1.87 -9.88 -18.84
CA LYS A 341 2.78 -9.25 -17.85
C LYS A 341 3.52 -8.07 -18.45
N THR A 342 4.07 -8.23 -19.66
CA THR A 342 4.78 -7.14 -20.35
C THR A 342 3.84 -5.96 -20.61
N SER A 343 2.64 -6.22 -21.14
CA SER A 343 1.64 -5.19 -21.42
C SER A 343 1.20 -4.40 -20.19
N GLN A 344 1.16 -5.05 -19.02
CA GLN A 344 0.69 -4.46 -17.77
C GLN A 344 1.75 -3.65 -17.01
N THR A 345 3.04 -3.76 -17.37
CA THR A 345 4.12 -3.02 -16.68
C THR A 345 3.89 -1.51 -16.68
N GLU A 346 3.38 -0.97 -17.79
CA GLU A 346 2.97 0.42 -17.95
C GLU A 346 1.46 0.56 -17.88
N TRP A 347 0.98 1.73 -17.45
CA TRP A 347 -0.45 2.02 -17.39
C TRP A 347 -0.87 2.84 -18.61
N LYS A 348 -1.24 2.14 -19.69
CA LYS A 348 -1.45 2.74 -21.02
C LYS A 348 -2.59 3.76 -21.04
N ASP A 349 -3.73 3.45 -20.44
CA ASP A 349 -4.93 4.31 -20.47
C ASP A 349 -5.06 5.28 -19.29
N LYS A 350 -3.93 5.60 -18.63
CA LYS A 350 -3.91 6.47 -17.44
C LYS A 350 -4.64 7.79 -17.67
N HIS A 351 -4.32 8.53 -18.72
CA HIS A 351 -4.90 9.86 -18.96
C HIS A 351 -6.41 9.79 -19.18
N LYS A 352 -6.87 8.82 -19.97
CA LYS A 352 -8.30 8.59 -20.18
C LYS A 352 -8.99 8.26 -18.86
N PHE A 353 -8.39 7.38 -18.05
CA PHE A 353 -8.94 6.96 -16.76
C PHE A 353 -9.13 8.10 -15.77
N LEU A 354 -8.14 9.00 -15.69
CA LEU A 354 -8.18 10.16 -14.80
C LEU A 354 -9.24 11.20 -15.25
N SER A 355 -9.56 11.24 -16.54
CA SER A 355 -10.55 12.19 -17.09
C SER A 355 -12.01 11.74 -16.97
N LEU A 356 -12.27 10.45 -16.73
CA LEU A 356 -13.63 9.91 -16.68
C LEU A 356 -14.39 10.29 -15.41
N SER A 357 -15.72 10.40 -15.53
CA SER A 357 -16.61 10.46 -14.36
C SER A 357 -16.56 9.15 -13.57
N LEU A 358 -16.81 9.21 -12.26
CA LEU A 358 -16.83 8.01 -11.41
C LEU A 358 -17.91 6.99 -11.84
N ALA A 359 -19.01 7.46 -12.42
CA ALA A 359 -20.09 6.60 -12.92
C ALA A 359 -19.70 5.80 -14.17
N ASN A 360 -18.77 6.35 -14.98
CA ASN A 360 -18.39 5.80 -16.28
C ASN A 360 -17.02 5.10 -16.24
N LEU A 361 -16.53 4.75 -15.05
CA LEU A 361 -15.26 4.06 -14.85
C LEU A 361 -15.13 2.71 -15.59
N ASP A 362 -16.25 2.13 -16.00
CA ASP A 362 -16.29 0.87 -16.76
C ASP A 362 -15.97 1.06 -18.26
N ALA A 363 -16.09 2.29 -18.79
CA ALA A 363 -16.06 2.55 -20.23
C ALA A 363 -14.68 2.44 -20.92
N LEU A 364 -13.59 2.33 -20.16
CA LEU A 364 -12.23 2.22 -20.75
C LEU A 364 -11.77 0.80 -21.04
N ILE A 365 -12.46 -0.18 -20.49
CA ILE A 365 -12.07 -1.59 -20.62
C ILE A 365 -12.88 -2.26 -21.76
N GLU A 366 -13.50 -1.44 -22.61
CA GLU A 366 -14.33 -1.89 -23.73
C GLU A 366 -13.51 -2.21 -25.00
N GLU A 367 -12.22 -1.88 -25.04
CA GLU A 367 -11.31 -2.36 -26.09
C GLU A 367 -10.63 -3.65 -25.61
N PRO A 368 -10.77 -4.78 -26.33
CA PRO A 368 -10.14 -6.03 -25.96
C PRO A 368 -8.61 -5.85 -25.96
N PRO A 369 -7.90 -6.39 -24.96
CA PRO A 369 -6.47 -6.19 -24.88
C PRO A 369 -5.77 -6.84 -26.07
N PRO A 370 -4.60 -6.33 -26.49
CA PRO A 370 -3.93 -6.73 -27.73
C PRO A 370 -3.52 -8.22 -27.81
N TYR A 371 -3.59 -8.93 -26.68
CA TYR A 371 -3.23 -10.34 -26.53
C TYR A 371 -4.44 -11.27 -26.45
N SER A 372 -5.68 -10.77 -26.60
CA SER A 372 -6.90 -11.61 -26.51
C SER A 372 -7.37 -12.06 -27.89
N PRO A 373 -7.09 -13.30 -28.33
CA PRO A 373 -7.87 -13.93 -29.37
C PRO A 373 -9.15 -14.53 -28.77
N GLU A 374 -10.28 -14.21 -29.39
CA GLU A 374 -11.60 -14.84 -29.24
C GLU A 374 -12.48 -14.51 -28.01
N ASP A 375 -13.77 -14.67 -28.27
CA ASP A 375 -14.98 -14.21 -27.57
C ASP A 375 -14.90 -14.15 -26.03
N PRO A 376 -15.14 -12.97 -25.40
CA PRO A 376 -15.20 -12.84 -23.93
C PRO A 376 -16.33 -13.67 -23.29
N PHE A 377 -17.27 -14.20 -24.09
CA PHE A 377 -18.35 -15.08 -23.65
C PHE A 377 -18.39 -16.35 -24.51
N PRO A 378 -17.67 -17.43 -24.16
CA PRO A 378 -17.89 -18.70 -24.84
C PRO A 378 -19.36 -19.08 -24.69
N SER A 379 -20.08 -19.11 -25.80
CA SER A 379 -21.49 -19.46 -25.84
C SER A 379 -21.68 -20.80 -25.13
N ARG A 380 -22.71 -20.90 -24.28
CA ARG A 380 -23.20 -22.19 -23.76
C ARG A 380 -23.74 -23.02 -24.93
N SER A 381 -22.87 -23.57 -25.75
CA SER A 381 -23.21 -24.44 -26.86
C SER A 381 -22.07 -25.42 -27.11
N ALA A 382 -21.86 -26.31 -26.14
CA ALA A 382 -21.30 -27.64 -26.38
C ALA A 382 -21.80 -28.54 -25.24
N ARG A 383 -22.88 -29.28 -25.53
CA ARG A 383 -23.12 -30.57 -24.91
C ARG A 383 -22.16 -31.58 -25.52
#